data_AF-A0A3N5MPZ8-F1
#
_entry.id   AF-A0A3N5MPZ8-F1
#
_cell.length_a   1.000
_cell.length_b   1.000
_cell.length_c   1.000
_cell.angle_alpha   90.00
_cell.angle_beta   90.00
_cell.angle_gamma   90.00
#
_symmetry.space_group_name_H-M   'P 1'
#
loop_
_entity.id
_entity.type
_entity.pdbx_description
1 polymer ?
#
loop_
_entity_poly.entity_id
_entity_poly.type
_entity_poly.pdbx_seq_one_letter_code
_entity_poly.pdbx_strand_id
1 'polypeptide(L)'
;MIRIFFIALFFAMAWVPKAFALEPSEKLLFKKNSLYQYIAVVEDTAKKERYVRNQKRDYAQGGIYVNAPDKLLFEFTQMGFVSLAFLDRDPRDVLFVGLGAGAMPKYFNKHYPEAT
;
A
#
# COMPACT_ATOMS: atom_id res chain seq x y z
N MET A 1 -38.89 -34.82 -31.67
CA MET A 1 -38.31 -34.80 -30.30
C MET A 1 -36.81 -34.49 -30.29
N ILE A 2 -36.00 -35.07 -31.20
CA ILE A 2 -34.55 -34.79 -31.33
C ILE A 2 -34.19 -33.31 -31.55
N ARG A 3 -34.96 -32.55 -32.34
CA ARG A 3 -34.71 -31.12 -32.61
C ARG A 3 -34.81 -30.20 -31.37
N ILE A 4 -35.70 -30.51 -30.44
CA ILE A 4 -35.89 -29.72 -29.20
C ILE A 4 -34.70 -29.95 -28.26
N PHE A 5 -34.16 -31.16 -28.26
CA PHE A 5 -32.97 -31.53 -27.48
C PHE A 5 -31.73 -30.74 -27.92
N PHE A 6 -31.51 -30.58 -29.23
CA PHE A 6 -30.39 -29.79 -29.76
C PHE A 6 -30.52 -28.29 -29.48
N ILE A 7 -31.73 -27.73 -29.49
CA ILE A 7 -31.96 -26.31 -29.15
C ILE A 7 -31.72 -26.06 -27.65
N ALA A 8 -32.18 -26.97 -26.79
CA ALA A 8 -31.92 -26.88 -25.34
C ALA A 8 -30.43 -27.01 -25.02
N LEU A 9 -29.69 -27.88 -25.73
CA LEU A 9 -28.24 -28.02 -25.57
C LEU A 9 -27.50 -26.74 -26.01
N PHE A 10 -27.97 -26.08 -27.07
CA PHE A 10 -27.41 -24.82 -27.55
C PHE A 10 -27.63 -23.66 -26.56
N PHE A 11 -28.80 -23.61 -25.90
CA PHE A 11 -29.07 -22.64 -24.84
C PHE A 11 -28.30 -22.91 -23.54
N ALA A 12 -28.08 -24.18 -23.18
CA ALA A 12 -27.27 -24.55 -22.02
C ALA A 12 -25.78 -24.19 -22.20
N MET A 13 -25.27 -24.24 -23.43
CA MET A 13 -23.90 -23.89 -23.77
C MET A 13 -23.68 -22.37 -23.90
N ALA A 14 -24.75 -21.60 -24.15
CA ALA A 14 -24.73 -20.14 -24.16
C ALA A 14 -24.81 -19.51 -22.75
N TRP A 15 -25.16 -20.28 -21.73
CA TRP A 15 -25.10 -19.85 -20.33
C TRP A 15 -23.67 -20.00 -19.79
N VAL A 16 -22.73 -19.24 -20.36
CA VAL A 16 -21.43 -19.06 -19.72
C VAL A 16 -21.66 -18.08 -18.56
N PRO A 17 -21.55 -18.50 -17.29
CA PRO A 17 -21.61 -17.55 -16.19
C PRO A 17 -20.53 -16.51 -16.45
N LYS A 18 -20.90 -15.22 -16.46
CA LYS A 18 -19.91 -14.15 -16.52
C LYS A 18 -18.95 -14.39 -15.36
N ALA A 19 -17.72 -14.78 -15.69
CA ALA A 19 -16.67 -14.86 -14.70
C ALA A 19 -16.59 -13.47 -14.04
N PHE A 20 -16.74 -13.42 -12.73
CA PHE A 20 -16.49 -12.20 -11.97
C PHE A 20 -15.03 -11.84 -12.22
N ALA A 21 -14.79 -10.81 -13.04
CA ALA A 21 -13.47 -10.24 -13.14
C ALA A 21 -13.10 -9.73 -11.74
N LEU A 22 -12.01 -10.25 -11.18
CA LEU A 22 -11.47 -9.72 -9.94
C LEU A 22 -10.99 -8.31 -10.28
N GLU A 23 -11.69 -7.29 -9.79
CA GLU A 23 -11.22 -5.91 -9.92
C GLU A 23 -9.80 -5.82 -9.37
N PRO A 24 -8.84 -5.22 -10.11
CA PRO A 24 -7.48 -5.06 -9.61
C PRO A 24 -7.54 -4.34 -8.26
N SER A 25 -7.02 -4.97 -7.20
CA SER A 25 -7.04 -4.36 -5.86
C SER A 25 -6.22 -3.07 -5.82
N GLU A 26 -5.23 -2.93 -6.71
CA GLU A 26 -4.36 -1.77 -6.82
C GLU A 26 -4.95 -0.66 -7.71
N LYS A 27 -5.10 0.53 -7.11
CA LYS A 27 -5.49 1.76 -7.77
C LYS A 27 -4.32 2.72 -7.84
N LEU A 28 -3.93 3.12 -9.05
CA LEU A 28 -2.97 4.21 -9.26
C LEU A 28 -3.62 5.55 -8.89
N LEU A 29 -3.08 6.23 -7.87
CA LEU A 29 -3.56 7.54 -7.41
C LEU A 29 -2.79 8.70 -8.03
N PHE A 30 -1.49 8.52 -8.25
CA PHE A 30 -0.62 9.56 -8.79
C PHE A 30 0.59 8.96 -9.50
N LYS A 31 1.08 9.62 -10.55
CA LYS A 31 2.38 9.31 -11.17
C LYS A 31 3.05 10.55 -11.74
N LYS A 32 4.38 10.66 -11.60
CA LYS A 32 5.18 11.73 -12.19
C LYS A 32 6.65 11.30 -12.29
N ASN A 33 7.35 11.75 -13.33
CA ASN A 33 8.82 11.77 -13.32
C ASN A 33 9.28 13.08 -12.69
N SER A 34 9.99 13.01 -11.56
CA SER A 34 10.71 14.16 -11.02
C SER A 34 12.08 14.30 -11.69
N LEU A 35 12.84 15.33 -11.31
CA LEU A 35 14.25 15.47 -11.74
C LEU A 35 15.12 14.29 -11.29
N TYR A 36 14.78 13.65 -10.16
CA TYR A 36 15.63 12.65 -9.51
C TYR A 36 15.15 11.22 -9.72
N GLN A 37 13.85 11.00 -9.74
CA GLN A 37 13.26 9.66 -9.86
C GLN A 37 11.81 9.70 -10.37
N TYR A 38 11.37 8.58 -10.93
CA TYR A 38 9.95 8.31 -11.12
C TYR A 38 9.27 8.20 -9.74
N ILE A 39 8.03 8.66 -9.63
CA ILE A 39 7.21 8.60 -8.42
C ILE A 39 5.84 8.09 -8.84
N ALA A 40 5.37 7.03 -8.19
CA ALA A 40 3.98 6.59 -8.27
C ALA A 40 3.41 6.41 -6.86
N VAL A 41 2.15 6.83 -6.68
CA VAL A 41 1.38 6.53 -5.49
C VAL A 41 0.30 5.53 -5.88
N VAL A 42 0.33 4.35 -5.27
CA VAL A 42 -0.59 3.25 -5.54
C VAL A 42 -1.27 2.87 -4.24
N GLU A 43 -2.57 2.61 -4.29
CA GLU A 43 -3.36 2.16 -3.16
C GLU A 43 -3.88 0.74 -3.42
N ASP A 44 -3.54 -0.19 -2.54
CA ASP A 44 -4.21 -1.50 -2.47
C ASP A 44 -5.49 -1.33 -1.65
N THR A 45 -6.61 -1.27 -2.36
CA THR A 45 -7.94 -1.06 -1.78
C THR A 45 -8.45 -2.26 -0.99
N ALA A 46 -7.92 -3.46 -1.24
CA ALA A 46 -8.26 -4.68 -0.51
C ALA A 46 -7.52 -4.72 0.83
N LYS A 47 -6.22 -4.41 0.83
CA LYS A 47 -5.39 -4.36 2.04
C LYS A 47 -5.52 -3.07 2.84
N LYS A 48 -6.13 -2.03 2.26
CA LYS A 48 -6.17 -0.66 2.82
C LYS A 48 -4.77 -0.12 3.04
N GLU A 49 -3.88 -0.34 2.08
CA GLU A 49 -2.48 0.08 2.13
C GLU A 49 -2.20 1.06 0.99
N ARG A 50 -1.34 2.05 1.22
CA ARG A 50 -0.92 3.00 0.20
C ARG A 50 0.59 3.08 0.16
N TYR A 51 1.16 3.00 -1.03
CA TYR A 51 2.59 2.92 -1.26
C TYR A 51 3.11 4.07 -2.12
N VAL A 52 4.36 4.44 -1.89
CA VAL A 52 5.18 5.23 -2.83
C VAL A 52 6.14 4.27 -3.53
N ARG A 53 6.15 4.28 -4.87
CA ARG A 53 7.03 3.47 -5.72
C ARG A 53 7.90 4.37 -6.58
N ASN A 54 9.17 4.02 -6.75
CA ASN A 54 10.12 4.77 -7.58
C ASN A 54 10.45 4.13 -8.93
N GLN A 55 9.95 2.92 -9.17
CA GLN A 55 10.10 2.23 -10.44
C GLN A 55 8.73 1.72 -10.91
N LYS A 56 8.62 1.41 -12.21
CA LYS A 56 7.43 0.77 -12.77
C LYS A 56 7.23 -0.66 -12.27
N ARG A 57 8.22 -1.25 -11.60
CA ARG A 57 8.16 -2.59 -10.96
C ARG A 57 7.78 -2.46 -9.49
N ASP A 58 7.15 -3.50 -8.96
CA ASP A 58 6.38 -3.57 -7.70
C ASP A 58 7.11 -3.25 -6.38
N TYR A 59 8.32 -2.71 -6.42
CA TYR A 59 9.07 -2.40 -5.21
C TYR A 59 8.56 -1.10 -4.58
N ALA A 60 7.88 -1.23 -3.44
CA ALA A 60 7.51 -0.10 -2.59
C ALA A 60 8.75 0.47 -1.90
N GLN A 61 8.99 1.78 -2.04
CA GLN A 61 9.97 2.49 -1.22
C GLN A 61 9.48 2.70 0.22
N GLY A 62 8.17 2.75 0.38
CA GLY A 62 7.51 2.98 1.66
C GLY A 62 6.00 3.03 1.47
N GLY A 63 5.28 3.15 2.57
CA GLY A 63 3.83 3.05 2.56
C GLY A 63 3.23 3.14 3.95
N ILE A 64 1.91 3.21 3.97
CA ILE A 64 1.08 3.42 5.16
C ILE A 64 -0.15 2.52 5.11
N TYR A 65 -0.70 2.21 6.28
CA TYR A 65 -2.09 1.80 6.38
C TYR A 65 -2.99 3.03 6.20
N VAL A 66 -3.96 2.96 5.29
CA VAL A 66 -4.88 4.06 4.99
C VAL A 66 -5.77 4.39 6.19
N ASN A 67 -6.18 3.36 6.94
CA ASN A 67 -7.03 3.49 8.13
C ASN A 67 -6.24 3.70 9.44
N ALA A 68 -4.92 3.57 9.42
CA ALA A 68 -4.04 3.77 10.57
C ALA A 68 -2.69 4.37 10.11
N PRO A 69 -2.69 5.61 9.58
CA PRO A 69 -1.52 6.20 8.92
C PRO A 69 -0.35 6.50 9.86
N ASP A 70 -0.59 6.41 11.16
CA ASP A 70 0.32 6.57 12.28
C ASP A 70 0.95 5.24 12.75
N LYS A 71 0.61 4.11 12.11
CA LYS A 71 1.27 2.82 12.28
C LYS A 71 2.28 2.55 11.17
N LEU A 72 3.31 1.78 11.50
CA LEU A 72 4.34 1.38 10.55
C LEU A 72 3.93 0.12 9.79
N LEU A 73 3.82 0.25 8.47
CA LEU A 73 3.46 -0.85 7.57
C LEU A 73 4.57 -1.90 7.46
N PHE A 74 5.83 -1.47 7.39
CA PHE A 74 6.97 -2.35 7.16
C PHE A 74 7.76 -2.64 8.43
N GLU A 75 8.14 -3.90 8.62
CA GLU A 75 8.90 -4.38 9.77
C GLU A 75 10.25 -3.67 9.90
N PHE A 76 10.94 -3.40 8.78
CA PHE A 76 12.23 -2.69 8.83
C PHE A 76 12.11 -1.28 9.42
N THR A 77 10.96 -0.62 9.21
CA THR A 77 10.71 0.70 9.81
C THR A 77 10.44 0.61 11.31
N GLN A 78 9.84 -0.48 11.78
CA GLN A 78 9.69 -0.74 13.22
C GLN A 78 11.05 -1.01 13.87
N MET A 79 11.89 -1.83 13.21
CA MET A 79 13.24 -2.14 13.67
C MET A 79 14.12 -0.90 13.79
N GLY A 80 13.91 0.10 12.93
CA GLY A 80 14.64 1.37 12.98
C GLY A 80 14.48 2.17 14.28
N PHE A 81 13.48 1.83 15.12
CA PHE A 81 13.24 2.48 16.41
C PHE A 81 13.64 1.63 17.63
N VAL A 82 14.23 0.45 17.43
CA VAL A 82 14.61 -0.44 18.54
C VAL A 82 15.57 0.24 19.54
N SER A 83 16.46 1.11 19.07
CA SER A 83 17.38 1.86 19.94
C SER A 83 16.66 2.78 20.93
N LEU A 84 15.44 3.24 20.63
CA LEU A 84 14.67 4.12 21.52
C LEU A 84 14.31 3.42 22.84
N ALA A 85 14.16 2.09 22.83
CA ALA A 85 13.85 1.31 24.04
C ALA A 85 15.00 1.28 25.05
N PHE A 86 16.19 1.74 24.67
CA PHE A 86 17.39 1.76 25.52
C PHE A 86 17.78 3.17 25.96
N LEU A 87 16.95 4.18 25.69
CA LEU A 87 17.19 5.54 26.17
C LEU A 87 16.69 5.67 27.61
N ASP A 88 17.47 6.35 28.46
CA ASP A 88 17.07 6.65 29.85
C ASP A 88 15.89 7.64 29.96
N ARG A 89 15.58 8.32 28.85
CA ARG A 89 14.52 9.32 28.73
C ARG A 89 14.03 9.40 27.29
N ASP A 90 12.82 9.92 27.13
CA ASP A 90 12.28 10.23 25.81
C ASP A 90 13.19 11.20 25.04
N PRO A 91 13.31 11.02 23.71
CA PRO A 91 14.06 11.92 22.86
C PRO A 91 13.44 13.33 22.86
N ARG A 92 14.30 14.35 22.82
CA ARG A 92 13.87 15.77 22.72
C ARG A 92 14.10 16.35 21.33
N ASP A 93 15.10 15.85 20.63
CA ASP A 93 15.51 16.33 19.31
C ASP A 93 15.62 15.13 18.38
N VAL A 94 15.10 15.24 17.15
CA VAL A 94 15.14 14.18 16.16
C VAL A 94 15.45 14.74 14.77
N LEU A 95 16.42 14.12 14.09
CA LEU A 95 16.70 14.40 12.70
C LEU A 95 16.35 13.18 11.85
N PHE A 96 15.41 13.37 10.93
CA PHE A 96 15.17 12.39 9.87
C PHE A 96 15.85 12.81 8.57
N VAL A 97 16.81 12.01 8.12
CA VAL A 97 17.46 12.20 6.80
C VAL A 97 16.85 11.20 5.82
N GLY A 98 16.27 11.69 4.71
CA GLY A 98 15.56 10.86 3.73
C GLY A 98 14.09 11.19 3.67
N LEU A 99 13.19 10.22 4.00
CA LEU A 99 11.75 10.38 4.27
C LEU A 99 10.74 9.82 3.26
N GLY A 100 11.17 9.13 2.19
CA GLY A 100 10.34 8.39 1.22
C GLY A 100 8.80 8.59 1.32
N ALA A 101 8.13 7.81 2.18
CA ALA A 101 6.68 7.83 2.37
C ALA A 101 6.17 8.62 3.61
N GLY A 102 7.05 9.23 4.39
CA GLY A 102 6.71 10.02 5.60
C GLY A 102 6.18 9.21 6.79
N ALA A 103 6.18 7.87 6.71
CA ALA A 103 5.61 6.99 7.74
C ALA A 103 6.36 7.05 9.07
N MET A 104 7.71 7.01 9.05
CA MET A 104 8.52 7.00 10.28
C MET A 104 8.40 8.30 11.10
N PRO A 105 8.50 9.51 10.52
CA PRO A 105 8.29 10.75 11.29
C PRO A 105 6.88 10.85 11.85
N LYS A 106 5.86 10.40 11.10
CA LYS A 106 4.48 10.42 11.58
C LYS A 106 4.28 9.48 12.77
N TYR A 107 4.82 8.25 12.68
CA TYR A 107 4.83 7.32 13.80
C TYR A 107 5.57 7.91 15.01
N PHE A 108 6.75 8.50 14.78
CA PHE A 108 7.57 9.06 15.85
C PHE A 108 6.88 10.23 16.55
N ASN A 109 6.34 11.19 15.79
CA ASN A 109 5.63 12.35 16.34
C ASN A 109 4.40 11.93 17.18
N LYS A 110 3.69 10.87 16.78
CA LYS A 110 2.59 10.33 17.60
C LYS A 110 3.06 9.83 18.98
N HIS A 111 4.24 9.20 19.07
CA HIS A 111 4.72 8.59 20.31
C HIS A 111 5.57 9.55 21.15
N TYR A 112 6.24 10.51 20.52
CA TYR A 112 7.09 11.52 21.16
C TYR A 112 6.69 12.92 20.66
N PRO A 113 5.50 13.42 21.03
CA PRO A 113 4.97 14.68 20.50
C PRO A 113 5.75 15.92 20.95
N GLU A 114 6.52 15.81 22.02
CA GLU A 114 7.36 16.89 22.56
C GLU A 114 8.75 16.94 21.91
N ALA A 115 9.09 15.99 21.04
CA ALA A 115 10.36 15.97 20.33
C ALA A 115 10.32 16.89 19.09
N THR A 116 11.39 17.66 18.86
CA THR A 116 11.51 18.61 17.75
C THR A 116 12.44 18.14 16.64
#